data_AF-A0A5D0X9E1-F1
#
_entry.id   AF-A0A5D0X9E1-F1
#
_cell.length_a   1.000
_cell.length_b   1.000
_cell.length_c   1.000
_cell.angle_alpha   90.00
_cell.angle_beta   90.00
_cell.angle_gamma   90.00
#
_symmetry.space_group_name_H-M   'P 1'
#
loop_
_entity.id
_entity.type
_entity.pdbx_description
1 polymer ?
#
loop_
_entity_poly.entity_id
_entity_poly.type
_entity_poly.pdbx_seq_one_letter_code
_entity_poly.pdbx_strand_id
1 'polypeptide(L)'
;MARRGRPKKRNVKRHACGKIVQTVTHDKGSEWVQGRRAKYGTHYSTALGRAYAAGLLGEDAQYADDRYIAGKRFARIYNRVIGGETYRCALDASPRGGLTEVEISEHDQRDRDWLFQMMKELDASGTRPWLDQLLSRLYTDTGPYWLDNLLAGGKHPADQMVLRSAIAALDVLAPPRQPGKILVAQYGSA
;
A
#
# COMPACT_ATOMS: atom_id res chain seq x y z
N MET A 1 -57.24 -22.98 1.01
CA MET A 1 -57.14 -21.54 1.32
C MET A 1 -55.66 -21.14 1.38
N ALA A 2 -55.11 -20.61 0.29
CA ALA A 2 -53.69 -20.22 0.26
C ALA A 2 -53.46 -18.99 1.15
N ARG A 3 -52.53 -19.09 2.11
CA ARG A 3 -52.15 -17.99 3.01
C ARG A 3 -51.70 -16.79 2.19
N ARG A 4 -52.42 -15.67 2.27
CA ARG A 4 -51.99 -14.39 1.69
C ARG A 4 -50.62 -14.03 2.25
N GLY A 5 -49.61 -14.03 1.39
CA GLY A 5 -48.25 -13.65 1.74
C GLY A 5 -48.14 -12.20 2.22
N ARG A 6 -47.02 -11.88 2.87
CA ARG A 6 -46.72 -10.56 3.43
C ARG A 6 -46.98 -9.44 2.42
N PRO A 7 -47.70 -8.36 2.79
CA PRO A 7 -47.96 -7.23 1.90
C PRO A 7 -46.64 -6.61 1.40
N LYS A 8 -46.57 -6.40 0.08
CA LYS A 8 -45.37 -5.90 -0.61
C LYS A 8 -45.19 -4.40 -0.27
N LYS A 9 -43.95 -3.98 0.03
CA LYS A 9 -43.60 -2.56 0.20
C LYS A 9 -43.90 -1.77 -1.10
N ARG A 10 -44.68 -0.69 -0.98
CA ARG A 10 -45.06 0.21 -2.08
C ARG A 10 -43.83 0.99 -2.58
N ASN A 11 -43.77 1.29 -3.88
CA ASN A 11 -42.74 2.13 -4.54
C ASN A 11 -41.30 1.56 -4.63
N VAL A 12 -41.13 0.24 -4.55
CA VAL A 12 -39.81 -0.39 -4.72
C VAL A 12 -39.75 -1.14 -6.06
N LYS A 13 -38.89 -0.68 -6.97
CA LYS A 13 -38.61 -1.40 -8.23
C LYS A 13 -38.03 -2.79 -7.90
N ARG A 14 -38.46 -3.82 -8.62
CA ARG A 14 -38.05 -5.22 -8.41
C ARG A 14 -37.60 -5.85 -9.72
N HIS A 15 -36.65 -6.77 -9.64
CA HIS A 15 -36.30 -7.66 -10.73
C HIS A 15 -37.44 -8.66 -10.99
N ALA A 16 -37.48 -9.26 -12.18
CA ALA A 16 -38.48 -10.27 -12.54
C ALA A 16 -38.54 -11.45 -11.55
N CYS A 17 -37.41 -11.78 -10.90
CA CYS A 17 -37.31 -12.80 -9.84
C CYS A 17 -37.84 -12.36 -8.46
N GLY A 18 -38.45 -11.17 -8.34
CA GLY A 18 -39.08 -10.67 -7.12
C GLY A 18 -38.14 -9.99 -6.11
N LYS A 19 -36.82 -9.99 -6.36
CA LYS A 19 -35.83 -9.24 -5.55
C LYS A 19 -35.96 -7.73 -5.76
N ILE A 20 -35.73 -6.95 -4.71
CA ILE A 20 -35.70 -5.47 -4.77
C ILE A 20 -34.50 -5.01 -5.60
N VAL A 21 -34.73 -4.12 -6.56
CA VAL A 21 -33.67 -3.42 -7.28
C VAL A 21 -33.05 -2.42 -6.31
N GLN A 22 -31.85 -2.72 -5.82
CA GLN A 22 -31.05 -1.75 -5.10
C GLN A 22 -30.37 -0.86 -6.14
N THR A 23 -30.85 0.36 -6.33
CA THR A 23 -30.02 1.42 -6.91
C THR A 23 -28.92 1.70 -5.92
N VAL A 24 -27.73 1.15 -6.16
CA VAL A 24 -26.54 1.44 -5.38
C VAL A 24 -26.13 2.87 -5.72
N THR A 25 -26.60 3.83 -4.93
CA THR A 25 -26.06 5.18 -4.97
C THR A 25 -24.67 5.10 -4.35
N HIS A 26 -23.63 5.12 -5.19
CA HIS A 26 -22.26 5.18 -4.70
C HIS A 26 -22.03 6.55 -4.08
N ASP A 27 -21.74 6.58 -2.78
CA ASP A 27 -21.22 7.78 -2.14
C ASP A 27 -19.86 8.11 -2.77
N LYS A 28 -19.76 9.29 -3.37
CA LYS A 28 -18.54 9.77 -4.02
C LYS A 28 -17.53 10.32 -3.01
N GLY A 29 -17.90 10.42 -1.73
CA GLY A 29 -17.13 11.04 -0.67
C GLY A 29 -17.19 12.57 -0.72
N SER A 30 -16.51 13.21 0.22
CA SER A 30 -16.42 14.68 0.28
C SER A 30 -15.65 15.26 -0.90
N GLU A 31 -15.86 16.55 -1.19
CA GLU A 31 -15.15 17.28 -2.25
C GLU A 31 -13.63 17.17 -2.11
N TRP A 32 -13.14 17.19 -0.87
CA TRP A 32 -11.73 16.99 -0.56
C TRP A 32 -11.20 15.62 -1.02
N VAL A 33 -11.95 14.52 -0.78
CA VAL A 33 -11.57 13.18 -1.25
C VAL A 33 -11.58 13.12 -2.78
N GLN A 34 -12.58 13.73 -3.41
CA GLN A 34 -12.70 13.76 -4.86
C GLN A 34 -11.54 14.53 -5.51
N GLY A 35 -11.17 15.69 -4.97
CA GLY A 35 -10.03 16.49 -5.44
C GLY A 35 -8.70 15.73 -5.31
N ARG A 36 -8.50 15.02 -4.20
CA ARG A 36 -7.32 14.17 -4.01
C ARG A 36 -7.26 12.99 -4.96
N ARG A 37 -8.39 12.32 -5.17
CA ARG A 37 -8.50 11.21 -6.11
C ARG A 37 -8.24 11.67 -7.54
N ALA A 38 -8.67 12.88 -7.91
CA ALA A 38 -8.34 13.48 -9.20
C ALA A 38 -6.83 13.75 -9.33
N LYS A 39 -6.18 14.24 -8.26
CA LYS A 39 -4.74 14.56 -8.28
C LYS A 39 -3.82 13.34 -8.24
N TYR A 40 -4.11 12.35 -7.39
CA TYR A 40 -3.21 11.22 -7.11
C TYR A 40 -3.80 9.84 -7.48
N GLY A 41 -4.94 9.81 -8.17
CA GLY A 41 -5.58 8.56 -8.58
C GLY A 41 -6.01 7.70 -7.39
N THR A 42 -5.64 6.42 -7.41
CA THR A 42 -5.91 5.47 -6.32
C THR A 42 -4.92 5.55 -5.16
N HIS A 43 -3.86 6.36 -5.28
CA HIS A 43 -2.72 6.36 -4.35
C HIS A 43 -2.77 7.53 -3.34
N TYR A 44 -3.88 8.27 -3.26
CA TYR A 44 -3.97 9.49 -2.46
C TYR A 44 -3.92 9.29 -0.94
N SER A 45 -4.23 8.08 -0.46
CA SER A 45 -4.46 7.79 0.95
C SER A 45 -3.19 7.60 1.78
N THR A 46 -2.02 7.47 1.16
CA THR A 46 -0.75 7.27 1.89
C THR A 46 0.31 8.24 1.41
N ALA A 47 1.23 8.64 2.30
CA ALA A 47 2.36 9.49 1.94
C ALA A 47 3.22 8.86 0.83
N LEU A 48 3.57 7.58 0.95
CA LEU A 48 4.25 6.82 -0.11
C LEU A 48 3.48 6.85 -1.44
N GLY A 49 2.15 6.67 -1.40
CA GLY A 49 1.31 6.67 -2.59
C GLY A 49 1.27 8.04 -3.28
N ARG A 50 1.21 9.13 -2.51
CA ARG A 50 1.28 10.49 -3.05
C ARG A 50 2.66 10.80 -3.65
N ALA A 51 3.73 10.36 -3.00
CA ALA A 51 5.09 10.50 -3.53
C ALA A 51 5.27 9.76 -4.86
N TYR A 52 4.73 8.54 -4.98
CA TYR A 52 4.71 7.77 -6.22
C TYR A 52 3.89 8.45 -7.33
N ALA A 53 2.65 8.85 -7.03
CA ALA A 53 1.78 9.51 -8.01
C ALA A 53 2.33 10.86 -8.49
N ALA A 54 3.15 11.53 -7.68
CA ALA A 54 3.83 12.77 -8.04
C ALA A 54 5.17 12.56 -8.77
N GLY A 55 5.60 11.31 -9.02
CA GLY A 55 6.87 11.01 -9.69
C GLY A 55 8.11 11.29 -8.84
N LEU A 56 7.98 11.37 -7.51
CA LEU A 56 9.12 11.67 -6.62
C LEU A 56 10.00 10.45 -6.32
N LEU A 57 9.53 9.24 -6.64
CA LEU A 57 10.24 8.00 -6.35
C LEU A 57 11.27 7.59 -7.42
N GLY A 58 11.52 8.43 -8.43
CA GLY A 58 12.52 8.16 -9.47
C GLY A 58 12.08 8.62 -10.86
N GLU A 59 13.04 8.77 -11.76
CA GLU A 59 12.79 9.17 -13.16
C GLU A 59 12.32 7.98 -14.02
N ASP A 60 12.87 6.78 -13.76
CA ASP A 60 12.42 5.55 -14.41
C ASP A 60 11.15 5.03 -13.75
N ALA A 61 10.08 4.92 -14.54
CA ALA A 61 8.78 4.44 -14.10
C ALA A 61 8.84 3.01 -13.55
N GLN A 62 9.66 2.12 -14.14
CA GLN A 62 9.78 0.74 -13.64
C GLN A 62 10.43 0.71 -12.26
N TYR A 63 11.46 1.51 -12.08
CA TYR A 63 12.19 1.55 -10.82
C TYR A 63 11.39 2.26 -9.71
N ALA A 64 10.65 3.31 -10.06
CA ALA A 64 9.70 3.94 -9.15
C ALA A 64 8.60 2.96 -8.72
N ASP A 65 8.13 2.08 -9.61
CA ASP A 65 7.13 1.04 -9.29
C ASP A 65 7.71 -0.04 -8.37
N ASP A 66 8.93 -0.51 -8.64
CA ASP A 66 9.61 -1.49 -7.76
C ASP A 66 9.76 -0.94 -6.34
N ARG A 67 10.20 0.32 -6.19
CA ARG A 67 10.29 1.03 -4.90
C ARG A 67 8.91 1.12 -4.22
N TYR A 68 7.88 1.48 -4.98
CA TYR A 68 6.52 1.60 -4.46
C TYR A 68 5.96 0.26 -3.97
N ILE A 69 6.16 -0.81 -4.74
CA ILE A 69 5.72 -2.17 -4.39
C ILE A 69 6.48 -2.67 -3.16
N ALA A 70 7.79 -2.49 -3.11
CA ALA A 70 8.60 -2.93 -1.98
C ALA A 70 8.26 -2.18 -0.69
N GLY A 71 8.07 -0.86 -0.75
CA GLY A 71 7.61 -0.06 0.39
C GLY A 71 6.24 -0.52 0.92
N LYS A 72 5.28 -0.80 0.03
CA LYS A 72 3.99 -1.38 0.42
C LYS A 72 4.14 -2.76 1.05
N ARG A 73 4.99 -3.62 0.48
CA ARG A 73 5.26 -4.96 1.02
C ARG A 73 5.82 -4.86 2.43
N PHE A 74 6.80 -3.99 2.64
CA PHE A 74 7.40 -3.72 3.95
C PHE A 74 6.33 -3.26 4.94
N ALA A 75 5.56 -2.20 4.63
CA ALA A 75 4.50 -1.70 5.52
C ALA A 75 3.47 -2.77 5.87
N ARG A 76 3.04 -3.58 4.88
CA ARG A 76 2.07 -4.66 5.08
C ARG A 76 2.61 -5.72 6.05
N ILE A 77 3.84 -6.18 5.83
CA ILE A 77 4.45 -7.24 6.67
C ILE A 77 4.79 -6.67 8.05
N TYR A 78 5.34 -5.46 8.14
CA TYR A 78 5.63 -4.78 9.39
C TYR A 78 4.39 -4.63 10.26
N ASN A 79 3.28 -4.15 9.70
CA ASN A 79 2.01 -4.01 10.44
C ASN A 79 1.46 -5.37 10.90
N ARG A 80 1.65 -6.42 10.11
CA ARG A 80 1.23 -7.79 10.45
C ARG A 80 2.08 -8.40 11.57
N VAL A 81 3.40 -8.24 11.52
CA VAL A 81 4.35 -8.94 12.41
C VAL A 81 4.63 -8.15 13.69
N ILE A 82 4.78 -6.83 13.60
CA ILE A 82 5.19 -5.96 14.70
C ILE A 82 4.04 -5.06 15.15
N GLY A 83 3.29 -4.50 14.20
CA GLY A 83 2.29 -3.46 14.46
C GLY A 83 1.07 -3.89 15.28
N GLY A 84 0.84 -5.19 15.49
CA GLY A 84 -0.15 -5.74 16.44
C GLY A 84 -1.64 -5.41 16.17
N GLU A 85 -1.94 -4.49 15.26
CA GLU A 85 -3.28 -3.93 15.05
C GLU A 85 -3.86 -4.35 13.70
N THR A 86 -4.11 -5.65 13.53
CA THR A 86 -5.14 -6.07 12.59
C THR A 86 -6.50 -5.81 13.23
N TYR A 87 -7.16 -4.72 12.83
CA TYR A 87 -8.54 -4.45 13.21
C TYR A 87 -9.41 -5.62 12.71
N ARG A 88 -9.95 -6.40 13.63
CA ARG A 88 -10.81 -7.55 13.33
C ARG A 88 -12.27 -7.14 13.49
N CYS A 89 -13.14 -7.70 12.64
CA CYS A 89 -14.57 -7.55 12.82
C CYS A 89 -14.95 -8.05 14.22
N ALA A 90 -15.77 -7.28 14.96
CA ALA A 90 -16.22 -7.66 16.30
C ALA A 90 -17.02 -8.98 16.35
N LEU A 91 -17.48 -9.48 15.19
CA LEU A 91 -18.20 -10.74 15.04
C LEU A 91 -17.28 -11.94 14.78
N ASP A 92 -15.98 -11.72 14.64
CA ASP A 92 -15.04 -12.77 14.31
C ASP A 92 -14.60 -13.53 15.57
N ALA A 93 -15.11 -14.77 15.71
CA ALA A 93 -15.01 -15.58 16.92
C ALA A 93 -13.76 -16.47 17.00
N SER A 94 -12.84 -16.41 16.03
CA SER A 94 -11.63 -17.24 16.12
C SER A 94 -10.68 -16.75 17.22
N PRO A 95 -9.95 -17.66 17.88
CA PRO A 95 -9.19 -17.36 19.09
C PRO A 95 -8.26 -16.16 18.91
N ARG A 96 -8.29 -15.23 19.87
CA ARG A 96 -7.35 -14.10 19.96
C ARG A 96 -5.98 -14.67 20.31
N GLY A 97 -5.00 -14.48 19.43
CA GLY A 97 -3.60 -14.61 19.79
C GLY A 97 -3.20 -16.00 20.27
N GLY A 98 -2.95 -16.87 19.30
CA GLY A 98 -2.18 -18.08 19.50
C GLY A 98 -1.85 -18.60 18.12
N LEU A 99 -0.78 -18.08 17.51
CA LEU A 99 0.00 -18.98 16.66
C LEU A 99 0.53 -20.05 17.62
N THR A 100 -0.29 -21.07 17.91
CA THR A 100 0.29 -22.38 18.15
C THR A 100 1.20 -22.61 16.95
N GLU A 101 2.46 -22.99 17.19
CA GLU A 101 3.51 -23.22 16.16
C GLU A 101 3.09 -24.08 14.96
N VAL A 102 1.89 -24.66 15.01
CA VAL A 102 1.38 -25.73 14.17
C VAL A 102 1.11 -25.29 12.73
N GLU A 103 0.86 -24.01 12.39
CA GLU A 103 0.69 -23.62 10.98
C GLU A 103 1.17 -22.19 10.67
N ILE A 104 2.42 -21.84 10.97
CA ILE A 104 3.06 -20.73 10.24
C ILE A 104 3.31 -21.25 8.83
N SER A 105 2.55 -20.76 7.84
CA SER A 105 2.81 -21.09 6.44
C SER A 105 4.26 -20.73 6.09
N GLU A 106 4.94 -21.56 5.28
CA GLU A 106 6.31 -21.25 4.80
C GLU A 106 6.42 -19.84 4.20
N HIS A 107 5.33 -19.35 3.59
CA HIS A 107 5.24 -18.01 3.03
C HIS A 107 5.31 -16.92 4.10
N ASP A 108 4.66 -17.13 5.25
CA ASP A 108 4.66 -16.17 6.36
C ASP A 108 6.01 -16.16 7.08
N GLN A 109 6.67 -17.32 7.18
CA GLN A 109 8.03 -17.39 7.71
C GLN A 109 9.03 -16.68 6.79
N ARG A 110 8.97 -16.91 5.47
CA ARG A 110 9.81 -16.17 4.50
C ARG A 110 9.57 -14.66 4.53
N ASP A 111 8.32 -14.22 4.63
CA ASP A 111 8.00 -12.79 4.75
C ASP A 111 8.54 -12.19 6.05
N ARG A 112 8.48 -12.94 7.15
CA ARG A 112 9.03 -12.54 8.45
C ARG A 112 10.55 -12.42 8.41
N ASP A 113 11.24 -13.43 7.88
CA ASP A 113 12.69 -13.44 7.76
C ASP A 113 13.18 -12.31 6.84
N TRP A 114 12.49 -12.10 5.71
CA TRP A 114 12.72 -10.97 4.83
C TRP A 114 12.54 -9.64 5.55
N LEU A 115 11.45 -9.46 6.34
CA LEU A 115 11.23 -8.24 7.10
C LEU A 115 12.39 -7.96 8.07
N PHE A 116 12.80 -8.95 8.85
CA PHE A 116 13.88 -8.78 9.83
C PHE A 116 15.23 -8.51 9.14
N GLN A 117 15.51 -9.16 8.01
CA GLN A 117 16.69 -8.86 7.22
C GLN A 117 16.67 -7.39 6.74
N MET A 118 15.57 -6.95 6.12
CA MET A 118 15.45 -5.58 5.63
C MET A 118 15.52 -4.55 6.75
N MET A 119 14.92 -4.84 7.91
CA MET A 119 15.04 -3.97 9.10
C MET A 119 16.50 -3.83 9.53
N LYS A 120 17.27 -4.93 9.56
CA LYS A 120 18.70 -4.89 9.89
C LYS A 120 19.49 -4.05 8.89
N GLU A 121 19.21 -4.17 7.59
CA GLU A 121 19.88 -3.38 6.54
C GLU A 121 19.49 -1.89 6.60
N LEU A 122 18.22 -1.59 6.88
CA LEU A 122 17.72 -0.24 7.08
C LEU A 122 18.31 0.43 8.34
N ASP A 123 18.44 -0.32 9.43
CA ASP A 123 19.07 0.15 10.67
C ASP A 123 20.58 0.37 10.44
N ALA A 124 21.26 -0.52 9.71
CA ALA A 124 22.68 -0.37 9.36
C ALA A 124 22.95 0.84 8.45
N SER A 125 22.03 1.15 7.53
CA SER A 125 22.12 2.34 6.68
C SER A 125 21.68 3.64 7.37
N GLY A 126 21.02 3.56 8.54
CA GLY A 126 20.48 4.72 9.25
C GLY A 126 19.33 5.42 8.52
N THR A 127 18.74 4.79 7.50
CA THR A 127 17.72 5.42 6.64
C THR A 127 16.28 5.13 7.07
N ARG A 128 16.09 4.19 8.00
CA ARG A 128 14.78 3.73 8.48
C ARG A 128 13.83 4.86 8.93
N PRO A 129 14.26 5.87 9.72
CA PRO A 129 13.34 6.90 10.18
C PRO A 129 12.68 7.70 9.03
N TRP A 130 13.35 7.80 7.89
CA TRP A 130 12.84 8.49 6.70
C TRP A 130 11.83 7.63 5.94
N LEU A 131 12.07 6.32 5.87
CA LEU A 131 11.11 5.36 5.36
C LEU A 131 9.84 5.34 6.21
N ASP A 132 9.99 5.30 7.54
CA ASP A 132 8.85 5.25 8.47
C ASP A 132 7.92 6.46 8.30
N GLN A 133 8.46 7.65 7.96
CA GLN A 133 7.65 8.82 7.64
C GLN A 133 6.80 8.64 6.37
N LEU A 134 7.25 7.88 5.38
CA LEU A 134 6.45 7.58 4.18
C LEU A 134 5.40 6.49 4.42
N LEU A 135 5.69 5.56 5.34
CA LEU A 135 4.86 4.39 5.62
C LEU A 135 3.89 4.58 6.79
N SER A 136 4.10 5.62 7.60
CA SER A 136 3.29 5.87 8.79
C SER A 136 1.82 6.09 8.45
N ARG A 137 0.95 5.39 9.20
CA ARG A 137 -0.51 5.50 9.09
C ARG A 137 -1.03 6.85 9.59
N LEU A 138 -0.24 7.58 10.36
CA LEU A 138 -0.57 8.94 10.80
C LEU A 138 -0.73 9.88 9.59
N TYR A 139 -0.04 9.59 8.48
CA TYR A 139 -0.05 10.41 7.28
C TYR A 139 -1.09 10.00 6.23
N THR A 140 -2.28 9.62 6.69
CA THR A 140 -3.41 9.25 5.82
C THR A 140 -3.98 10.50 5.15
N ASP A 141 -4.37 11.49 5.96
CA ASP A 141 -5.01 12.72 5.49
C ASP A 141 -4.01 13.84 5.24
N THR A 142 -2.86 13.86 5.89
CA THR A 142 -1.78 14.83 5.64
C THR A 142 -0.46 14.10 5.41
N GLY A 143 0.49 14.69 4.68
CA GLY A 143 1.83 14.12 4.56
C GLY A 143 2.72 14.60 5.69
N PRO A 144 3.93 14.02 5.82
CA PRO A 144 4.98 14.71 6.53
C PRO A 144 5.24 16.06 5.85
N TYR A 145 5.53 17.09 6.64
CA TYR A 145 5.60 18.48 6.17
C TYR A 145 6.51 18.67 4.95
N TRP A 146 7.68 18.01 4.94
CA TRP A 146 8.61 18.04 3.83
C TRP A 146 8.01 17.50 2.52
N LEU A 147 7.19 16.45 2.59
CA LEU A 147 6.56 15.86 1.41
C LEU A 147 5.45 16.77 0.89
N ASP A 148 4.61 17.32 1.78
CA ASP A 148 3.54 18.22 1.38
C ASP A 148 4.10 19.51 0.73
N ASN A 149 5.23 20.03 1.23
CA ASN A 149 5.96 21.12 0.59
C ASN A 149 6.45 20.77 -0.82
N LEU A 150 7.08 19.60 -1.01
CA LEU A 150 7.53 19.15 -2.33
C LEU A 150 6.34 18.95 -3.28
N LEU A 151 5.22 18.38 -2.81
CA LEU A 151 3.99 18.19 -3.58
C LEU A 151 3.29 19.51 -3.96
N ALA A 152 3.59 20.59 -3.25
CA ALA A 152 3.18 21.96 -3.56
C ALA A 152 4.16 22.67 -4.52
N GLY A 153 5.23 22.00 -4.97
CA GLY A 153 6.25 22.58 -5.86
C GLY A 153 7.40 23.27 -5.12
N GLY A 154 7.49 23.11 -3.80
CA GLY A 154 8.61 23.58 -3.01
C GLY A 154 9.93 22.94 -3.45
N LYS A 155 11.03 23.70 -3.35
CA LYS A 155 12.38 23.24 -3.72
C LYS A 155 13.38 23.40 -2.57
N HIS A 156 12.89 23.37 -1.33
CA HIS A 156 13.75 23.59 -0.17
C HIS A 156 14.82 22.49 -0.08
N PRO A 157 16.12 22.82 0.09
CA PRO A 157 17.19 21.83 0.11
C PRO A 157 17.04 20.76 1.18
N ALA A 158 16.51 21.12 2.36
CA ALA A 158 16.26 20.16 3.43
C ALA A 158 15.20 19.11 3.04
N ASP A 159 14.13 19.52 2.36
CA ASP A 159 13.07 18.60 1.93
C ASP A 159 13.60 17.64 0.87
N GLN A 160 14.44 18.14 -0.04
CA GLN A 160 15.12 17.29 -1.03
C GLN A 160 16.09 16.31 -0.38
N MET A 161 16.81 16.72 0.66
CA MET A 161 17.70 15.84 1.42
C MET A 161 16.90 14.70 2.07
N VAL A 162 15.75 15.02 2.70
CA VAL A 162 14.89 14.01 3.30
C VAL A 162 14.32 13.06 2.23
N LEU A 163 13.88 13.59 1.09
CA LEU A 163 13.42 12.76 -0.03
C LEU A 163 14.53 11.81 -0.50
N ARG A 164 15.77 12.28 -0.66
CA ARG A 164 16.90 11.44 -1.06
C ARG A 164 17.18 10.33 -0.03
N SER A 165 17.13 10.64 1.26
CA SER A 165 17.28 9.63 2.32
C SER A 165 16.16 8.60 2.31
N ALA A 166 14.92 9.03 2.04
CA ALA A 166 13.79 8.13 1.91
C ALA A 166 13.90 7.23 0.66
N ILE A 167 14.39 7.77 -0.46
CA ILE A 167 14.69 6.98 -1.66
C ILE A 167 15.80 5.97 -1.38
N ALA A 168 16.87 6.36 -0.70
CA ALA A 168 17.94 5.44 -0.31
C ALA A 168 17.42 4.29 0.57
N ALA A 169 16.46 4.56 1.46
CA ALA A 169 15.78 3.52 2.22
C ALA A 169 14.96 2.57 1.34
N LEU A 170 14.26 3.09 0.33
CA LEU A 170 13.52 2.28 -0.63
C LEU A 170 14.45 1.45 -1.52
N ASP A 171 15.67 1.93 -1.80
CA ASP A 171 16.68 1.21 -2.56
C ASP A 171 17.26 0.01 -1.79
N VAL A 172 17.27 0.06 -0.46
CA VAL A 172 17.56 -1.10 0.38
C VAL A 172 16.48 -2.17 0.19
N LEU A 173 15.20 -1.76 0.13
CA LEU A 173 14.07 -2.68 -0.05
C LEU A 173 13.94 -3.24 -1.48
N ALA A 174 14.29 -2.43 -2.47
CA ALA A 174 14.22 -2.72 -3.89
C ALA A 174 15.53 -2.27 -4.57
N PRO A 175 16.60 -3.08 -4.47
CA PRO A 175 17.86 -2.74 -5.11
C PRO A 175 17.66 -2.61 -6.63
N PRO A 176 18.37 -1.68 -7.29
CA PRO A 176 18.24 -1.46 -8.72
C PRO A 176 18.52 -2.76 -9.48
N ARG A 177 17.64 -3.08 -10.43
CA ARG A 177 17.82 -4.26 -11.29
C ARG A 177 19.15 -4.09 -12.03
N GLN A 178 20.10 -4.99 -11.78
CA GLN A 178 21.29 -5.03 -12.61
C GLN A 178 20.84 -5.38 -14.04
N PRO A 179 21.29 -4.65 -15.07
CA PRO A 179 20.99 -5.02 -16.44
C PRO A 179 21.54 -6.43 -16.65
N GLY A 180 20.65 -7.40 -16.75
CA GLY A 180 21.04 -8.79 -16.97
C GLY A 180 21.87 -8.84 -18.24
N LYS A 181 23.15 -9.22 -18.12
CA LYS A 181 23.94 -9.60 -19.28
C LYS A 181 23.29 -10.86 -19.83
N ILE A 182 22.42 -10.70 -20.83
CA ILE A 182 21.93 -11.84 -21.62
C ILE A 182 23.16 -12.36 -22.36
N LEU A 183 23.78 -13.42 -21.82
CA LEU A 183 24.79 -14.19 -22.53
C LEU A 183 24.06 -14.96 -23.63
N VAL A 184 23.89 -14.33 -24.79
CA VAL A 184 23.46 -15.03 -26.00
C VAL A 184 24.63 -15.93 -26.39
N ALA A 185 24.50 -17.23 -26.11
CA ALA A 185 25.44 -18.23 -26.60
C ALA A 185 25.41 -18.21 -28.13
N GLN A 186 26.43 -17.61 -28.75
CA GLN A 186 26.65 -17.72 -30.19
C GLN A 186 27.11 -19.15 -30.46
N TYR A 187 26.19 -20.03 -30.84
CA TYR A 187 26.55 -21.30 -31.43
C TYR A 187 27.09 -21.03 -32.84
N GLY A 188 28.41 -21.07 -32.97
CA GLY A 188 29.10 -21.00 -34.25
C GLY A 188 28.64 -22.14 -35.16
N SER A 189 28.29 -21.79 -36.39
CA SER A 189 28.11 -22.75 -37.49
C SER A 189 29.49 -23.33 -37.82
N ALA A 190 29.60 -24.65 -37.67
CA ALA A 190 30.73 -25.43 -38.17
C ALA A 190 30.71 -25.50 -39.71
#